data_AF-A0AAV5F6Q3-F1
#
_entry.id   AF-A0AAV5F6Q3-F1
#
_cell.length_a   1.000
_cell.length_b   1.000
_cell.length_c   1.000
_cell.angle_alpha   90.00
_cell.angle_beta   90.00
_cell.angle_gamma   90.00
#
_symmetry.space_group_name_H-M   'P 1'
#
loop_
_entity.id
_entity.type
_entity.pdbx_description
1 polymer ?
#
loop_
_entity_poly.entity_id
_entity_poly.type
_entity_poly.pdbx_seq_one_letter_code
_entity_poly.pdbx_strand_id
1 'polypeptide(L)'
;MSPSTAIALVLALALAQYASAVGPRVIIVGAGMSGISAGKRLSDAGITDLLILEATDHIGGRMHKQNFAGINVEVGANWVEGVNGDKMNPIWPIVNSTLKLRNFRSDFDDLAQNVYKEEYVERTEQAFSPKETNIPS
;
A
#
# COMPACT_ATOMS: atom_id res chain seq x y z
N MET A 1 -10.95 25.86 -51.11
CA MET A 1 -12.00 25.57 -50.11
C MET A 1 -12.84 26.82 -49.95
N SER A 2 -14.17 26.74 -50.03
CA SER A 2 -15.02 27.92 -49.84
C SER A 2 -15.18 28.21 -48.34
N PRO A 3 -15.47 29.46 -47.95
CA PRO A 3 -15.73 29.82 -46.56
C PRO A 3 -16.84 28.97 -45.92
N SER A 4 -17.84 28.56 -46.71
CA SER A 4 -18.93 27.67 -46.28
C SER A 4 -18.45 26.28 -45.90
N THR A 5 -17.47 25.70 -46.61
CA THR A 5 -16.92 24.38 -46.27
C THR A 5 -16.11 24.44 -44.98
N ALA A 6 -15.35 25.51 -44.76
CA ALA A 6 -14.58 25.69 -43.53
C ALA A 6 -15.48 25.85 -42.30
N ILE A 7 -16.54 26.65 -42.41
CA ILE A 7 -17.53 26.82 -41.34
C ILE A 7 -18.26 25.52 -41.04
N ALA A 8 -18.71 24.79 -42.08
CA ALA A 8 -19.37 23.50 -41.90
C ALA A 8 -18.45 22.47 -41.22
N LEU A 9 -17.15 22.46 -41.54
CA LEU A 9 -16.19 21.55 -40.93
C LEU A 9 -15.91 21.90 -39.46
N VAL A 10 -15.75 23.19 -39.15
CA VAL A 10 -15.58 23.66 -37.76
C VAL A 10 -16.82 23.38 -36.92
N LEU A 11 -18.02 23.60 -37.47
CA LEU A 11 -19.28 23.33 -36.80
C LEU A 11 -19.48 21.82 -36.57
N ALA A 12 -19.19 20.99 -37.58
CA ALA A 12 -19.27 19.53 -37.45
C ALA A 12 -18.28 18.98 -36.41
N LEU A 13 -17.06 19.53 -36.35
CA LEU A 13 -16.06 19.16 -35.36
C LEU A 13 -16.49 19.57 -33.94
N ALA A 14 -17.01 20.79 -33.78
CA ALA A 14 -17.54 21.28 -32.50
C ALA A 14 -18.74 20.45 -32.01
N LEU A 15 -19.66 20.07 -32.92
CA LEU A 15 -20.79 19.21 -32.62
C LEU A 15 -20.37 17.78 -32.25
N ALA A 16 -19.38 17.21 -32.95
CA ALA A 16 -18.83 15.90 -32.62
C ALA A 16 -18.13 15.89 -31.25
N GLN A 17 -17.40 16.97 -30.92
CA GLN A 17 -16.80 17.16 -29.60
C GLN A 17 -17.85 17.32 -28.50
N TYR A 18 -18.95 18.03 -28.77
CA TYR A 18 -20.09 18.14 -27.84
C TYR A 18 -20.83 16.82 -27.66
N ALA A 19 -21.02 16.03 -28.72
CA ALA A 19 -21.65 14.71 -28.64
C ALA A 19 -20.79 13.70 -27.86
N SER A 20 -19.47 13.85 -27.92
CA SER A 20 -18.51 13.10 -27.09
C SER A 20 -18.44 13.58 -25.62
N ALA A 21 -19.13 14.67 -25.26
CA ALA A 21 -19.06 15.26 -23.93
C ALA A 21 -19.79 14.46 -22.84
N VAL A 22 -20.51 13.39 -23.19
CA VAL A 22 -21.15 12.48 -22.22
C VAL A 22 -20.36 11.17 -22.16
N GLY A 23 -19.20 11.23 -21.49
CA GLY A 23 -18.45 10.02 -21.13
C GLY A 23 -19.21 9.17 -20.09
N PRO A 24 -18.80 7.92 -19.86
CA PRO A 24 -19.44 7.07 -18.85
C PRO A 24 -19.30 7.68 -17.46
N ARG A 25 -20.38 7.60 -16.67
CA ARG A 25 -20.37 7.94 -15.25
C ARG A 25 -20.09 6.70 -14.41
N VAL A 26 -19.14 6.78 -13.49
CA VAL A 26 -18.68 5.63 -12.68
C VAL A 26 -18.79 5.93 -11.20
N ILE A 27 -19.40 5.01 -10.45
CA ILE A 27 -19.37 5.01 -8.99
C ILE A 27 -18.30 4.03 -8.51
N ILE A 28 -17.43 4.48 -7.61
CA ILE A 28 -16.44 3.66 -6.93
C ILE A 28 -16.85 3.57 -5.45
N VAL A 29 -17.09 2.36 -4.97
CA VAL A 29 -17.44 2.12 -3.55
C VAL A 29 -16.17 1.77 -2.79
N GLY A 30 -15.77 2.65 -1.88
CA GLY A 30 -14.57 2.60 -1.07
C GLY A 30 -13.44 3.49 -1.60
N ALA A 31 -12.90 4.35 -0.74
CA ALA A 31 -11.76 5.24 -0.97
C ALA A 31 -10.47 4.69 -0.33
N GLY A 32 -10.31 3.36 -0.29
CA GLY A 32 -9.04 2.70 0.01
C GLY A 32 -8.05 2.77 -1.17
N MET A 33 -6.85 2.18 -1.01
CA MET A 33 -5.81 2.19 -2.04
C MET A 33 -6.28 1.72 -3.42
N SER A 34 -7.08 0.66 -3.48
CA SER A 34 -7.62 0.14 -4.74
C SER A 34 -8.62 1.11 -5.37
N GLY A 35 -9.52 1.69 -4.58
CA GLY A 35 -10.53 2.64 -5.07
C GLY A 35 -9.92 3.93 -5.60
N ILE A 36 -8.97 4.51 -4.86
CA ILE A 36 -8.23 5.70 -5.30
C ILE A 36 -7.38 5.40 -6.55
N SER A 37 -6.71 4.25 -6.59
CA SER A 37 -5.93 3.83 -7.77
C SER A 37 -6.83 3.63 -9.00
N ALA A 38 -7.99 2.99 -8.85
CA ALA A 38 -8.97 2.81 -9.91
C ALA A 38 -9.51 4.16 -10.41
N GLY A 39 -9.90 5.05 -9.50
CA GLY A 39 -10.36 6.40 -9.83
C GLY A 39 -9.29 7.21 -10.57
N LYS A 40 -8.04 7.15 -10.10
CA LYS A 40 -6.92 7.76 -10.80
C LYS A 40 -6.77 7.20 -12.22
N ARG A 41 -6.79 5.87 -12.37
CA ARG A 41 -6.60 5.22 -13.67
C ARG A 41 -7.71 5.56 -14.67
N LEU A 42 -8.95 5.67 -14.20
CA LEU A 42 -10.10 6.12 -15.00
C LEU A 42 -9.95 7.58 -15.41
N SER A 43 -9.57 8.45 -14.47
CA SER A 43 -9.33 9.87 -14.74
C SER A 43 -8.19 10.05 -15.76
N ASP A 44 -7.09 9.33 -15.62
CA ASP A 44 -5.97 9.33 -16.58
C ASP A 44 -6.41 8.85 -17.98
N ALA A 45 -7.49 8.05 -18.07
CA ALA A 45 -8.09 7.59 -19.32
C ALA A 45 -9.12 8.58 -19.91
N GLY A 46 -9.36 9.72 -19.26
CA GLY A 46 -10.37 10.71 -19.66
C GLY A 46 -11.79 10.43 -19.14
N ILE A 47 -11.99 9.42 -18.30
CA ILE A 47 -13.27 9.16 -17.62
C ILE A 47 -13.26 9.92 -16.30
N THR A 48 -13.83 11.13 -16.31
CA THR A 48 -13.74 12.07 -15.18
C THR A 48 -15.06 12.27 -14.43
N ASP A 49 -16.20 11.78 -14.93
CA ASP A 49 -17.46 11.74 -14.18
C ASP A 49 -17.46 10.57 -13.19
N LEU A 50 -16.74 10.78 -12.08
CA LEU A 50 -16.51 9.81 -11.02
C LEU A 50 -17.17 10.25 -9.72
N LEU A 51 -17.85 9.33 -9.05
CA LEU A 51 -18.31 9.49 -7.67
C LEU A 51 -17.70 8.41 -6.80
N ILE A 52 -16.85 8.80 -5.84
CA ILE A 52 -16.26 7.87 -4.87
C ILE A 52 -17.06 7.96 -3.57
N LEU A 53 -17.61 6.84 -3.13
CA LEU A 53 -18.38 6.71 -1.89
C LEU A 53 -17.56 5.95 -0.86
N GLU A 54 -17.14 6.62 0.21
CA GLU A 54 -16.47 6.00 1.36
C GLU A 54 -17.43 5.92 2.54
N ALA A 55 -17.37 4.81 3.27
CA ALA A 55 -18.24 4.57 4.42
C ALA A 55 -17.76 5.32 5.67
N THR A 56 -16.44 5.51 5.81
CA THR A 56 -15.85 6.24 6.93
C THR A 56 -15.68 7.73 6.61
N ASP A 57 -15.18 8.48 7.59
CA ASP A 57 -14.83 9.90 7.48
C ASP A 57 -13.44 10.16 6.90
N HIS A 58 -12.73 9.12 6.44
CA HIS A 58 -11.35 9.22 5.96
C HIS A 58 -11.05 8.27 4.79
N ILE A 59 -10.16 8.69 3.91
CA ILE A 59 -9.63 7.83 2.84
C ILE A 59 -8.52 6.90 3.37
N GLY A 60 -8.10 5.93 2.54
CA GLY A 60 -6.97 5.05 2.82
C GLY A 60 -7.39 3.64 3.25
N GLY A 61 -8.55 3.51 3.88
CA GLY A 61 -9.11 2.22 4.32
C GLY A 61 -8.16 1.52 5.31
N ARG A 62 -7.59 0.38 4.91
CA ARG A 62 -6.65 -0.40 5.75
C ARG A 62 -5.23 0.21 5.84
N MET A 63 -4.97 1.33 5.17
CA MET A 63 -3.78 2.16 5.41
C MET A 63 -4.20 3.34 6.27
N HIS A 64 -4.10 3.16 7.59
CA HIS A 64 -4.62 4.12 8.56
C HIS A 64 -3.72 4.19 9.79
N LYS A 65 -3.44 5.41 10.24
CA LYS A 65 -2.68 5.71 11.45
C LYS A 65 -3.59 6.24 12.54
N GLN A 66 -3.24 5.97 13.79
CA GLN A 66 -3.87 6.57 14.95
C GLN A 66 -2.83 7.10 15.93
N ASN A 67 -3.24 8.07 16.76
CA ASN A 67 -2.42 8.51 17.87
C ASN A 67 -2.51 7.48 19.01
N PHE A 68 -1.36 7.00 19.46
CA PHE A 68 -1.24 6.12 20.61
C PHE A 68 -0.04 6.57 21.45
N ALA A 69 -0.25 6.84 22.73
CA ALA A 69 0.79 7.30 23.66
C ALA A 69 1.62 8.50 23.16
N GLY A 70 0.98 9.46 22.47
CA GLY A 70 1.64 10.67 21.98
C GLY A 70 2.41 10.51 20.67
N ILE A 71 2.40 9.31 20.06
CA ILE A 71 3.00 9.05 18.74
C ILE A 71 1.95 8.55 17.76
N ASN A 72 2.19 8.74 16.46
CA ASN A 72 1.35 8.14 15.44
C ASN A 72 1.85 6.72 15.12
N VAL A 73 0.95 5.76 15.18
CA VAL A 73 1.20 4.35 14.84
C VAL A 73 0.26 3.91 13.73
N GLU A 74 0.72 3.05 12.83
CA GLU A 74 -0.16 2.42 11.85
C GLU A 74 -1.01 1.34 12.54
N VAL A 75 -2.33 1.43 12.40
CA VAL A 75 -3.27 0.41 12.90
C VAL A 75 -3.65 -0.60 11.81
N GLY A 76 -3.10 -0.43 10.61
CA GLY A 76 -3.28 -1.30 9.47
C GLY A 76 -1.95 -1.66 8.80
N ALA A 77 -1.85 -1.50 7.48
CA ALA A 77 -0.63 -1.85 6.76
C ALA A 77 0.57 -0.99 7.24
N ASN A 78 1.66 -1.66 7.59
CA ASN A 78 2.83 -1.02 8.21
C ASN A 78 4.17 -1.37 7.51
N TRP A 79 4.14 -2.19 6.46
CA TRP A 79 5.32 -2.57 5.66
C TRP A 79 5.12 -2.32 4.18
N VAL A 80 6.23 -1.99 3.50
CA VAL A 80 6.37 -2.21 2.07
C VAL A 80 7.17 -3.50 1.90
N GLU A 81 6.48 -4.59 1.63
CA GLU A 81 7.08 -5.91 1.46
C GLU A 81 7.64 -6.10 0.05
N GLY A 82 8.67 -6.94 -0.10
CA GLY A 82 9.26 -7.23 -1.40
C GLY A 82 10.06 -6.07 -1.99
N VAL A 83 10.98 -5.50 -1.21
CA VAL A 83 11.95 -4.49 -1.65
C VAL A 83 13.32 -5.13 -1.90
N ASN A 84 14.16 -4.51 -2.74
CA ASN A 84 15.49 -5.01 -3.12
C ASN A 84 15.51 -6.36 -3.88
N GLY A 85 14.39 -6.79 -4.46
CA GLY A 85 14.35 -7.89 -5.43
C GLY A 85 14.63 -7.43 -6.86
N ASP A 86 14.61 -8.39 -7.81
CA ASP A 86 14.88 -8.12 -9.24
C ASP A 86 13.87 -7.17 -9.90
N LYS A 87 12.65 -7.10 -9.35
CA LYS A 87 11.58 -6.22 -9.82
C LYS A 87 11.30 -5.14 -8.79
N MET A 88 11.15 -3.91 -9.26
CA MET A 88 10.76 -2.77 -8.41
C MET A 88 9.32 -2.93 -7.94
N ASN A 89 9.11 -2.97 -6.62
CA ASN A 89 7.77 -2.81 -6.04
C ASN A 89 7.26 -1.40 -6.37
N PRO A 90 6.08 -1.24 -6.99
CA PRO A 90 5.56 0.07 -7.41
C PRO A 90 5.31 1.06 -6.25
N ILE A 91 5.16 0.57 -5.02
CA ILE A 91 4.98 1.40 -3.83
C ILE A 91 6.32 1.96 -3.32
N TRP A 92 7.44 1.26 -3.56
CA TRP A 92 8.73 1.63 -2.98
C TRP A 92 9.26 3.01 -3.42
N PRO A 93 9.22 3.40 -4.70
CA PRO A 93 9.62 4.75 -5.10
C PRO A 93 8.74 5.84 -4.49
N ILE A 94 7.44 5.57 -4.34
CA ILE A 94 6.48 6.53 -3.74
C ILE A 94 6.87 6.79 -2.28
N VAL A 95 7.13 5.73 -1.53
CA VAL A 95 7.50 5.80 -0.11
C VAL A 95 8.88 6.42 0.08
N ASN A 96 9.89 5.90 -0.62
CA ASN A 96 11.30 6.20 -0.34
C ASN A 96 11.81 7.46 -1.05
N SER A 97 11.33 7.74 -2.26
CA SER A 97 11.86 8.84 -3.09
C SER A 97 10.89 10.03 -3.17
N THR A 98 9.61 9.78 -3.48
CA THR A 98 8.62 10.84 -3.68
C THR A 98 8.19 11.49 -2.37
N LEU A 99 7.78 10.68 -1.40
CA LEU A 99 7.27 11.17 -0.11
C LEU A 99 8.35 11.19 0.98
N LYS A 100 9.45 10.45 0.79
CA LYS A 100 10.56 10.32 1.75
C LYS A 100 10.06 9.98 3.16
N LEU A 101 9.11 9.04 3.25
CA LEU A 101 8.57 8.61 4.54
C LEU A 101 9.67 7.91 5.34
N ARG A 102 9.78 8.25 6.63
CA ARG A 102 10.72 7.58 7.54
C ARG A 102 10.36 6.11 7.62
N ASN A 103 11.26 5.25 7.17
CA ASN A 103 11.11 3.80 7.17
C ASN A 103 12.39 3.14 7.68
N PHE A 104 12.27 1.90 8.12
CA PHE A 104 13.40 1.10 8.61
C PHE A 104 13.34 -0.29 7.96
N ARG A 105 14.46 -0.74 7.39
CA ARG A 105 14.54 -2.09 6.86
C ARG A 105 14.44 -3.08 8.02
N SER A 106 13.40 -3.89 7.99
CA SER A 106 13.21 -5.03 8.91
C SER A 106 13.16 -6.27 8.05
N ASP A 107 14.11 -7.18 8.27
CA ASP A 107 14.20 -8.46 7.57
C ASP A 107 13.66 -9.52 8.53
N PHE A 108 12.47 -10.04 8.22
CA PHE A 108 11.79 -11.02 9.08
C PHE A 108 12.00 -12.47 8.64
N ASP A 109 12.72 -12.70 7.54
CA ASP A 109 13.05 -14.04 7.07
C ASP A 109 13.97 -14.79 8.06
N ASP A 110 14.59 -14.07 9.00
CA ASP A 110 15.45 -14.62 10.05
C ASP A 110 14.83 -14.65 11.46
N LEU A 111 13.54 -14.33 11.64
CA LEU A 111 12.92 -14.43 12.98
C LEU A 111 12.88 -15.86 13.51
N ALA A 112 12.81 -16.87 12.64
CA ALA A 112 12.91 -18.26 13.06
C ALA A 112 14.27 -18.59 13.72
N GLN A 113 15.34 -17.88 13.37
CA GLN A 113 16.67 -18.09 13.97
C GLN A 113 16.81 -17.46 15.37
N ASN A 114 16.00 -16.44 15.70
CA ASN A 114 16.03 -15.83 17.04
C ASN A 114 15.05 -16.47 18.04
N VAL A 115 14.19 -17.40 17.59
CA VAL A 115 13.29 -18.16 18.49
C VAL A 115 13.99 -19.38 19.11
N TYR A 116 15.13 -19.81 18.55
CA TYR A 116 15.99 -20.83 19.15
C TYR A 116 17.46 -20.41 19.09
N LYS A 117 17.87 -19.44 19.91
CA LYS A 117 19.27 -19.42 20.32
C LYS A 117 19.50 -20.62 21.23
N GLU A 118 20.07 -21.70 20.67
CA GLU A 118 20.53 -22.92 21.37
C GLU A 118 21.46 -22.62 22.56
N GLU A 119 22.01 -21.42 22.64
CA GLU A 119 22.86 -20.93 23.74
C GLU A 119 22.17 -20.96 25.13
N TYR A 120 20.83 -21.05 25.19
CA TYR A 120 20.11 -21.27 26.46
C TYR A 120 19.96 -22.76 26.84
N VAL A 121 20.02 -23.69 25.88
CA VAL A 121 19.80 -25.12 26.14
C VAL A 121 21.05 -25.76 26.76
N GLU A 122 22.25 -25.38 26.30
CA GLU A 122 23.50 -25.92 26.85
C GLU A 122 23.74 -25.51 28.32
N ARG A 123 23.31 -24.30 28.71
CA ARG A 123 23.45 -23.83 30.10
C ARG A 123 22.50 -24.56 31.06
N THR A 124 21.36 -25.06 30.57
CA THR A 124 20.41 -25.81 31.38
C THR A 124 20.76 -27.29 31.54
N GLU A 125 21.41 -27.91 30.55
CA GLU A 125 21.84 -29.32 30.68
C GLU A 125 23.00 -29.50 31.67
N GLN A 126 23.96 -28.57 31.73
CA GLN A 126 25.02 -28.62 32.74
C GLN A 126 24.55 -28.33 34.17
N ALA A 127 23.43 -27.62 34.34
CA ALA A 127 22.86 -27.32 35.65
C ALA A 127 22.02 -28.47 36.24
N PHE A 128 21.64 -29.46 35.42
CA PHE A 128 20.75 -30.56 35.79
C PHE A 128 21.41 -31.95 35.73
N SER A 129 22.73 -32.03 35.88
CA SER A 129 23.39 -33.30 36.20
C SER A 129 23.10 -33.65 37.67
N PRO A 130 22.38 -34.75 37.98
CA PRO A 130 22.18 -35.16 39.35
C PRO A 130 23.52 -35.54 39.95
N LYS A 131 23.96 -34.84 41.00
CA LYS A 131 25.09 -35.32 41.82
C LYS A 131 24.66 -36.62 42.50
N GLU A 132 25.24 -37.75 42.11
CA GLU A 132 25.14 -38.99 42.87
C GLU A 132 25.61 -38.71 44.31
N THR A 133 24.67 -38.72 45.24
CA THR A 133 24.98 -38.67 46.67
C THR A 133 25.34 -40.08 47.12
N ASN A 134 26.64 -40.31 47.31
CA ASN A 134 27.17 -41.54 47.91
C ASN A 134 26.76 -41.58 49.40
N ILE A 135 25.83 -42.48 49.76
CA ILE A 135 25.43 -42.71 51.16
C ILE A 135 26.26 -43.90 51.68
N PRO A 136 27.15 -43.72 52.67
CA PRO A 136 27.91 -44.82 53.23
C PRO A 136 27.02 -45.68 54.15
N SER A 137 27.17 -47.01 54.03
CA SER A 137 26.58 -48.02 54.91
C SER A 137 27.20 -48.03 56.30
#